data_AF-A0A930AMY9-F1
#
_entry.id   AF-A0A930AMY9-F1
#
_cell.length_a   1.000
_cell.length_b   1.000
_cell.length_c   1.000
_cell.angle_alpha   90.00
_cell.angle_beta   90.00
_cell.angle_gamma   90.00
#
_symmetry.space_group_name_H-M   'P 1'
#
loop_
_entity.id
_entity.type
_entity.pdbx_description
1 polymer ?
#
loop_
_entity_poly.entity_id
_entity_poly.type
_entity_poly.pdbx_seq_one_letter_code
_entity_poly.pdbx_strand_id
1 'polypeptide(L)'
;MTVCKGCGAVLQTTDSKAIGYSPKADAEYCQRCFRLIHYDDLTISMKTGIDPDAVIDRIAKMDALILWVIDLYDFEAGIINGINRKLADKDIVMIATKRDLLPASCGEEKIAHFVFGRLKELGIRIERLILASKEEKMGVEEIKECVDELANGRQIVVMGKANSGKSTLINNLMSTQVLTASRYPGTTLDFNELEIDGHTYIDTPGIEIGNSMLMEVSEADLKTIMPSKNVKPQVFQLRGEQSFFIGGF
;
A
#
# COMPACT_ATOMS: atom_id res chain seq x y z
N MET A 1 17.83 17.96 21.01
CA MET A 1 17.84 17.28 19.69
C MET A 1 16.40 17.20 19.21
N THR A 2 16.10 17.77 18.06
CA THR A 2 14.75 17.74 17.50
C THR A 2 14.52 16.38 16.85
N VAL A 3 13.39 15.73 17.14
CA VAL A 3 13.04 14.43 16.55
C VAL A 3 11.96 14.62 15.50
N CYS A 4 12.01 13.84 14.43
CA CYS A 4 11.01 13.86 13.37
C CYS A 4 9.67 13.41 13.95
N LYS A 5 8.64 14.27 13.86
CA LYS A 5 7.28 13.91 14.28
C LYS A 5 6.77 12.67 13.56
N GLY A 6 7.23 12.40 12.33
CA GLY A 6 6.81 11.34 11.41
C GLY A 6 7.44 9.95 11.61
N CYS A 7 8.72 9.83 11.96
CA CYS A 7 9.39 8.53 12.12
C CYS A 7 10.20 8.40 13.41
N GLY A 8 10.21 9.43 14.27
CA GLY A 8 10.95 9.43 15.53
C GLY A 8 12.47 9.57 15.40
N ALA A 9 13.01 9.59 14.17
CA ALA A 9 14.45 9.79 13.95
C ALA A 9 14.94 11.15 14.45
N VAL A 10 16.16 11.20 14.95
CA VAL A 10 16.84 12.47 15.26
C VAL A 10 17.02 13.25 13.97
N LEU A 11 16.52 14.48 13.94
CA LEU A 11 16.66 15.33 12.76
C LEU A 11 18.10 15.78 12.60
N GLN A 12 18.58 15.69 11.37
CA GLN A 12 19.91 16.12 10.97
C GLN A 12 19.85 16.80 9.60
N THR A 13 20.81 17.67 9.32
CA THR A 13 20.87 18.45 8.07
C THR A 13 22.15 18.21 7.29
N THR A 14 22.94 17.21 7.68
CA THR A 14 24.32 16.99 7.24
C THR A 14 24.46 15.90 6.18
N ASP A 15 23.69 14.82 6.26
CA ASP A 15 23.77 13.69 5.33
C ASP A 15 22.41 13.45 4.68
N SER A 16 22.27 13.79 3.40
CA SER A 16 21.03 13.64 2.65
C SER A 16 20.56 12.20 2.45
N LYS A 17 21.41 11.21 2.69
CA LYS A 17 21.09 9.78 2.55
C LYS A 17 20.80 9.09 3.88
N ALA A 18 21.17 9.69 5.01
CA ALA A 18 20.93 9.10 6.32
C ALA A 18 19.51 9.36 6.85
N ILE A 19 19.05 8.47 7.73
CA ILE A 19 17.77 8.60 8.43
C ILE A 19 17.72 9.93 9.19
N GLY A 20 16.55 10.58 9.19
CA GLY A 20 16.36 11.84 9.90
C GLY A 20 16.82 13.09 9.13
N TYR A 21 17.33 12.95 7.90
CA TYR A 21 17.72 14.11 7.10
C TYR A 21 16.56 15.08 6.87
N SER A 22 16.79 16.38 7.03
CA SER A 22 15.92 17.45 6.57
C SER A 22 16.78 18.57 5.97
N PRO A 23 16.36 19.20 4.85
CA PRO A 23 17.05 20.37 4.31
C PRO A 23 16.94 21.62 5.21
N LYS A 24 16.05 21.60 6.21
CA LYS A 24 15.85 22.70 7.16
C LYS A 24 16.08 22.24 8.60
N ALA A 25 16.80 23.03 9.38
CA ALA A 25 17.14 22.73 10.77
C ALA A 25 15.94 22.82 11.73
N ASP A 26 14.91 23.58 11.36
CA ASP A 26 13.67 23.81 12.10
C ASP A 26 12.49 22.95 11.61
N ALA A 27 12.76 21.94 10.78
CA ALA A 27 11.71 21.11 10.22
C ALA A 27 11.03 20.25 11.29
N GLU A 28 9.71 20.10 11.20
CA GLU A 28 8.97 19.16 12.06
C GLU A 28 9.08 17.70 11.58
N TYR A 29 9.38 17.51 10.29
CA TYR A 29 9.47 16.21 9.64
C TYR A 29 10.82 16.07 8.91
N CYS A 30 11.39 14.86 8.92
CA CYS A 30 12.50 14.55 8.03
C CYS A 30 12.01 14.54 6.58
N GLN A 31 12.92 14.73 5.62
CA GLN A 31 12.63 14.75 4.19
C GLN A 31 11.81 13.53 3.76
N ARG A 32 12.07 12.35 4.33
CA ARG A 32 11.26 11.15 4.09
C ARG A 32 9.82 11.31 4.52
N CYS A 33 9.58 11.65 5.79
CA CYS A 33 8.24 11.80 6.32
C CYS A 33 7.49 12.98 5.70
N PHE A 34 8.19 14.08 5.43
CA PHE A 34 7.64 15.23 4.71
C PHE A 34 7.19 14.83 3.30
N ARG A 35 8.00 14.05 2.58
CA ARG A 35 7.64 13.57 1.23
C ARG A 35 6.48 12.58 1.25
N LEU A 36 6.43 11.68 2.23
CA LEU A 36 5.29 10.76 2.44
C LEU A 36 3.98 11.51 2.73
N ILE A 37 4.01 12.54 3.58
CA ILE A 37 2.81 13.30 3.97
C ILE A 37 2.31 14.20 2.83
N HIS A 38 3.21 14.85 2.10
CA HIS A 38 2.84 15.91 1.15
C HIS A 38 2.78 15.49 -0.31
N TYR A 39 3.48 14.42 -0.70
CA TYR A 39 3.62 14.05 -2.11
C TYR A 39 3.18 12.63 -2.42
N ASP A 40 2.81 11.79 -1.44
CA ASP A 40 2.44 10.37 -1.68
C ASP A 40 3.52 9.61 -2.47
N ASP A 41 4.81 9.98 -2.29
CA ASP A 41 5.93 9.74 -3.22
C ASP A 41 7.12 9.12 -2.45
N LEU A 42 7.78 8.01 -2.77
CA LEU A 42 7.52 6.77 -3.55
C LEU A 42 8.77 5.86 -3.50
N THR A 43 9.93 6.37 -3.05
CA THR A 43 11.22 5.69 -3.26
C THR A 43 12.09 5.47 -2.02
N ILE A 44 11.84 6.17 -0.91
CA ILE A 44 12.76 6.10 0.25
C ILE A 44 12.62 4.79 1.04
N SER A 45 11.60 3.97 0.75
CA SER A 45 11.51 2.62 1.30
C SER A 45 12.34 1.59 0.52
N MET A 46 12.67 1.85 -0.76
CA MET A 46 13.19 0.85 -1.73
C MET A 46 14.61 0.30 -1.44
N LYS A 47 15.22 0.66 -0.31
CA LYS A 47 16.59 0.26 0.04
C LYS A 47 16.72 -0.39 1.41
N THR A 48 15.64 -0.55 2.17
CA THR A 48 15.71 -1.30 3.43
C THR A 48 15.45 -2.77 3.13
N GLY A 49 16.52 -3.57 3.12
CA GLY A 49 16.53 -5.03 2.90
C GLY A 49 15.77 -5.82 3.97
N ILE A 50 14.45 -5.60 4.05
CA ILE A 50 13.51 -6.39 4.82
C ILE A 50 13.10 -7.55 3.94
N ASP A 51 13.39 -8.77 4.38
CA ASP A 51 12.99 -9.98 3.68
C ASP A 51 11.44 -10.09 3.66
N PRO A 52 10.80 -10.04 2.47
CA PRO A 52 9.37 -10.26 2.32
C PRO A 52 8.87 -11.52 3.02
N ASP A 53 9.66 -12.60 2.96
CA ASP A 53 9.28 -13.88 3.53
C ASP A 53 9.23 -13.82 5.05
N ALA A 54 10.15 -13.09 5.69
CA ALA A 54 10.16 -12.91 7.15
C ALA A 54 8.92 -12.16 7.65
N VAL A 55 8.44 -11.16 6.89
CA VAL A 55 7.21 -10.42 7.22
C VAL A 55 6.00 -11.36 7.12
N ILE A 56 5.88 -12.09 6.01
CA ILE A 56 4.74 -13.00 5.79
C ILE A 56 4.74 -14.14 6.81
N ASP A 57 5.90 -14.70 7.14
CA ASP A 57 6.02 -15.78 8.13
C ASP A 57 5.62 -15.31 9.53
N ARG A 58 5.79 -14.03 9.85
CA ARG A 58 5.31 -13.44 11.10
C ARG A 58 3.79 -13.26 11.07
N ILE A 59 3.24 -12.77 9.96
CA ILE A 59 1.78 -12.63 9.75
C ILE A 59 1.09 -14.00 9.85
N ALA A 60 1.66 -15.04 9.23
CA ALA A 60 1.10 -16.40 9.25
C ALA A 60 0.96 -16.98 10.67
N LYS A 61 1.82 -16.56 11.60
CA LYS A 61 1.78 -16.99 13.02
C LYS A 61 0.76 -16.23 13.87
N MET A 62 0.23 -15.11 13.37
CA MET A 62 -0.78 -14.33 14.08
C MET A 62 -2.16 -14.96 13.89
N ASP A 63 -2.98 -14.91 14.94
CA ASP A 63 -4.41 -15.17 14.82
C ASP A 63 -5.11 -13.87 14.43
N ALA A 64 -5.27 -13.66 13.13
CA ALA A 64 -5.67 -12.39 12.57
C ALA A 64 -6.52 -12.53 11.30
N LEU A 65 -7.45 -11.59 11.12
CA LEU A 65 -8.07 -11.29 9.84
C LEU A 65 -7.06 -10.51 8.98
N ILE A 66 -6.88 -10.90 7.73
CA ILE A 66 -5.91 -10.26 6.84
C ILE A 66 -6.63 -9.28 5.89
N LEU A 67 -6.32 -7.99 6.02
CA LEU A 67 -6.65 -7.00 5.00
C LEU A 67 -5.48 -6.90 4.02
N TRP A 68 -5.62 -7.57 2.88
CA TRP A 68 -4.60 -7.54 1.83
C TRP A 68 -4.86 -6.40 0.85
N VAL A 69 -4.07 -5.34 0.98
CA VAL A 69 -4.18 -4.11 0.19
C VAL A 69 -3.39 -4.24 -1.11
N ILE A 70 -4.09 -4.18 -2.24
CA ILE A 70 -3.53 -4.29 -3.60
C ILE A 70 -3.86 -3.05 -4.42
N ASP A 71 -2.92 -2.60 -5.25
CA ASP A 71 -3.12 -1.49 -6.19
C ASP A 71 -3.75 -2.01 -7.48
N LEU A 72 -4.90 -1.48 -7.89
CA LEU A 72 -5.56 -1.89 -9.14
C LEU A 72 -4.77 -1.52 -10.41
N TYR A 73 -3.95 -0.47 -10.37
CA TYR A 73 -3.14 -0.05 -11.53
C TYR A 73 -1.89 -0.93 -11.71
N ASP A 74 -1.34 -1.46 -10.62
CA ASP A 74 -0.13 -2.31 -10.59
C ASP A 74 -0.44 -3.68 -9.95
N PHE A 75 -1.59 -4.26 -10.31
CA PHE A 75 -2.17 -5.45 -9.66
C PHE A 75 -1.21 -6.64 -9.64
N GLU A 76 -0.65 -7.02 -10.80
CA GLU A 76 0.23 -8.19 -10.91
C GLU A 76 1.47 -8.06 -10.03
N ALA A 77 2.04 -6.87 -9.92
CA ALA A 77 3.20 -6.66 -9.06
C ALA A 77 2.84 -6.68 -7.57
N GLY A 78 1.57 -6.46 -7.22
CA GLY A 78 1.06 -6.57 -5.85
C GLY A 78 0.79 -8.01 -5.39
N ILE A 79 0.79 -8.98 -6.31
CA ILE A 79 0.63 -10.41 -6.01
C ILE A 79 1.90 -10.96 -5.38
N ILE A 80 1.75 -11.59 -4.23
CA ILE A 80 2.84 -12.24 -3.50
C ILE A 80 2.83 -13.73 -3.86
N ASN A 81 3.93 -14.22 -4.43
CA ASN A 81 4.05 -15.63 -4.80
C ASN A 81 4.00 -16.54 -3.57
N GLY A 82 3.23 -17.62 -3.66
CA GLY A 82 3.11 -18.61 -2.58
C GLY A 82 2.27 -18.16 -1.37
N ILE A 83 1.62 -17.00 -1.45
CA ILE A 83 0.78 -16.48 -0.36
C ILE A 83 -0.38 -17.42 0.00
N ASN A 84 -0.94 -18.09 -1.00
CA ASN A 84 -2.00 -19.09 -0.84
C ASN A 84 -1.58 -20.28 0.04
N ARG A 85 -0.28 -20.58 0.12
CA ARG A 85 0.25 -21.62 1.01
C ARG A 85 0.55 -21.07 2.39
N LYS A 86 1.13 -19.86 2.46
CA LYS A 86 1.55 -19.25 3.73
C LYS A 86 0.39 -18.76 4.59
N LEU A 87 -0.71 -18.33 3.97
CA LEU A 87 -1.91 -17.82 4.64
C LEU A 87 -3.15 -18.68 4.35
N ALA A 88 -2.97 -19.99 4.14
CA ALA A 88 -4.04 -20.90 3.73
C ALA A 88 -5.18 -21.03 4.75
N ASP A 89 -4.85 -20.84 6.03
CA ASP A 89 -5.73 -20.90 7.20
C ASP A 89 -6.29 -19.54 7.61
N LYS A 90 -5.93 -18.46 6.88
CA LYS A 90 -6.36 -17.11 7.22
C LYS A 90 -7.57 -16.69 6.41
N ASP A 91 -8.45 -15.96 7.07
CA ASP A 91 -9.49 -15.21 6.39
C ASP A 91 -8.85 -13.98 5.75
N ILE A 92 -8.96 -13.86 4.42
CA ILE A 92 -8.35 -12.79 3.66
C ILE A 92 -9.44 -11.94 3.03
N VAL A 93 -9.44 -10.65 3.35
CA VAL A 93 -10.24 -9.64 2.65
C VAL A 93 -9.30 -8.84 1.77
N MET A 94 -9.54 -8.87 0.46
CA MET A 94 -8.74 -8.12 -0.50
C MET A 94 -9.29 -6.70 -0.64
N ILE A 95 -8.45 -5.71 -0.36
CA ILE A 95 -8.77 -4.29 -0.52
C ILE A 95 -8.07 -3.79 -1.78
N ALA A 96 -8.84 -3.63 -2.85
CA ALA A 96 -8.33 -3.19 -4.14
C ALA A 96 -8.44 -1.66 -4.24
N THR A 97 -7.30 -0.99 -4.04
CA THR A 97 -7.20 0.47 -3.93
C THR A 97 -6.97 1.15 -5.27
N LYS A 98 -6.99 2.49 -5.24
CA LYS A 98 -6.75 3.37 -6.40
C LYS A 98 -7.78 3.18 -7.51
N ARG A 99 -9.01 2.79 -7.14
CA ARG A 99 -10.15 2.70 -8.06
C ARG A 99 -10.37 4.00 -8.84
N ASP A 100 -10.10 5.14 -8.22
CA ASP A 100 -10.19 6.50 -8.80
C ASP A 100 -9.24 6.72 -10.00
N LEU A 101 -8.13 5.98 -10.08
CA LEU A 101 -7.19 6.08 -11.20
C LEU A 101 -7.69 5.37 -12.45
N LEU A 102 -8.54 4.34 -12.31
CA LEU A 102 -9.06 3.59 -13.45
C LEU A 102 -10.17 4.36 -14.20
N PRO A 103 -10.23 4.27 -15.53
CA PRO A 103 -11.28 4.92 -16.32
C PRO A 103 -12.68 4.61 -15.80
N ALA A 104 -13.60 5.59 -15.85
CA ALA A 104 -15.00 5.38 -15.47
C ALA A 104 -15.70 4.27 -16.28
N SER A 105 -15.22 3.97 -17.50
CA SER A 105 -15.70 2.85 -18.33
C SER A 105 -15.35 1.46 -17.79
N CYS A 106 -14.41 1.38 -16.84
CA CYS A 106 -14.08 0.18 -16.09
C CYS A 106 -15.03 0.07 -14.88
N GLY A 107 -16.22 -0.48 -15.09
CA GLY A 107 -17.20 -0.71 -14.03
C GLY A 107 -16.72 -1.74 -13.00
N GLU A 108 -17.30 -1.70 -11.80
CA GLU A 108 -16.91 -2.54 -10.67
C GLU A 108 -17.01 -4.04 -10.99
N GLU A 109 -18.05 -4.47 -11.71
CA GLU A 109 -18.20 -5.86 -12.17
C GLU A 109 -17.02 -6.33 -13.05
N LYS A 110 -16.50 -5.45 -13.92
CA LYS A 110 -15.35 -5.78 -14.79
C LYS A 110 -14.09 -5.93 -13.96
N ILE A 111 -13.90 -5.06 -12.97
CA ILE A 111 -12.77 -5.11 -12.04
C ILE A 111 -12.85 -6.39 -11.23
N ALA A 112 -14.00 -6.69 -10.64
CA ALA A 112 -14.23 -7.91 -9.87
C ALA A 112 -13.98 -9.16 -10.72
N HIS A 113 -14.52 -9.21 -11.94
CA HIS A 113 -14.28 -10.34 -12.86
C HIS A 113 -12.79 -10.52 -13.18
N PHE A 114 -12.06 -9.43 -13.42
CA PHE A 114 -10.61 -9.47 -13.60
C PHE A 114 -9.91 -10.03 -12.36
N VAL A 115 -10.15 -9.43 -11.18
CA VAL A 115 -9.49 -9.82 -9.93
C VAL A 115 -9.79 -11.28 -9.59
N PHE A 116 -11.04 -11.71 -9.58
CA PHE A 116 -11.41 -13.09 -9.29
C PHE A 116 -10.86 -14.08 -10.33
N GLY A 117 -10.78 -13.69 -11.61
CA GLY A 117 -10.11 -14.47 -12.65
C GLY A 117 -8.64 -14.74 -12.29
N ARG A 118 -7.90 -13.69 -11.94
CA ARG A 118 -6.49 -13.79 -11.53
C ARG A 118 -6.31 -14.60 -10.24
N LEU A 119 -7.13 -14.36 -9.23
CA LEU A 119 -7.10 -15.11 -7.97
C LEU A 119 -7.33 -16.61 -8.19
N LYS A 120 -8.27 -16.96 -9.07
CA LYS A 120 -8.55 -18.35 -9.44
C LYS A 120 -7.36 -19.01 -10.12
N GLU A 121 -6.70 -18.33 -11.07
CA GLU A 121 -5.50 -18.84 -11.73
C GLU A 121 -4.34 -19.09 -10.75
N LEU A 122 -4.22 -18.23 -9.74
CA LEU A 122 -3.19 -18.31 -8.70
C LEU A 122 -3.56 -19.24 -7.54
N GLY A 123 -4.79 -19.77 -7.53
CA GLY A 123 -5.31 -20.59 -6.43
C GLY A 123 -5.40 -19.85 -5.10
N ILE A 124 -5.64 -18.54 -5.13
CA ILE A 124 -5.84 -17.68 -3.96
C ILE A 124 -7.34 -17.60 -3.67
N ARG A 125 -7.72 -17.76 -2.39
CA ARG A 125 -9.08 -17.59 -1.91
C ARG A 125 -9.14 -16.35 -1.02
N ILE A 126 -10.25 -15.63 -1.13
CA ILE A 126 -10.55 -14.45 -0.31
C ILE A 126 -12.01 -14.56 0.14
N GLU A 127 -12.30 -14.01 1.31
CA GLU A 127 -13.65 -13.94 1.87
C GLU A 127 -14.46 -12.80 1.22
N ARG A 128 -13.80 -11.67 0.93
CA ARG A 128 -14.43 -10.51 0.29
C ARG A 128 -13.42 -9.70 -0.53
N LEU A 129 -13.90 -9.14 -1.64
CA LEU A 129 -13.21 -8.13 -2.43
C LEU A 129 -13.89 -6.78 -2.20
N ILE A 130 -13.16 -5.79 -1.72
CA ILE A 130 -13.66 -4.44 -1.50
C ILE A 130 -12.85 -3.47 -2.37
N LEU A 131 -13.56 -2.61 -3.12
CA LEU A 131 -12.92 -1.58 -3.93
C LEU A 131 -12.80 -0.29 -3.10
N ALA A 132 -11.61 0.32 -3.11
CA ALA A 132 -11.32 1.52 -2.34
C ALA A 132 -10.66 2.61 -3.18
N SER A 133 -10.91 3.87 -2.81
CA SER A 133 -10.33 5.05 -3.45
C SER A 133 -9.82 6.04 -2.40
N LYS A 134 -8.82 6.84 -2.79
CA LYS A 134 -8.29 7.88 -1.89
C LYS A 134 -9.25 9.07 -1.75
N GLU A 135 -9.82 9.52 -2.87
CA GLU A 135 -10.51 10.82 -2.95
C GLU A 135 -11.95 10.79 -2.41
N GLU A 136 -12.61 9.62 -2.36
CA GLU A 136 -14.05 9.54 -2.07
C GLU A 136 -14.37 8.78 -0.78
N LYS A 137 -13.36 8.39 0.03
CA LYS A 137 -13.52 7.44 1.16
C LYS A 137 -14.30 6.16 0.77
N MET A 138 -14.31 5.83 -0.52
CA MET A 138 -14.98 4.65 -1.06
C MET A 138 -14.41 3.40 -0.39
N GLY A 139 -15.30 2.48 -0.02
CA GLY A 139 -14.95 1.21 0.62
C GLY A 139 -14.63 1.31 2.11
N VAL A 140 -14.49 2.50 2.71
CA VAL A 140 -14.17 2.61 4.15
C VAL A 140 -15.26 2.00 5.03
N GLU A 141 -16.53 2.33 4.76
CA GLU A 141 -17.66 1.79 5.54
C GLU A 141 -17.80 0.27 5.32
N GLU A 142 -17.70 -0.19 4.07
CA GLU A 142 -17.75 -1.61 3.74
C GLU A 142 -16.61 -2.41 4.41
N ILE A 143 -15.42 -1.80 4.55
CA ILE A 143 -14.30 -2.40 5.29
C ILE A 143 -14.63 -2.52 6.77
N LYS A 144 -15.22 -1.48 7.38
CA LYS A 144 -15.62 -1.51 8.80
C LYS A 144 -16.66 -2.59 9.06
N GLU A 145 -17.72 -2.63 8.25
CA GLU A 145 -18.76 -3.66 8.31
C GLU A 145 -18.15 -5.06 8.14
N CYS A 146 -17.26 -5.24 7.16
CA CYS A 146 -16.58 -6.52 6.93
C CYS A 146 -15.67 -6.92 8.10
N VAL A 147 -15.00 -5.98 8.75
CA VAL A 147 -14.16 -6.23 9.93
C VAL A 147 -15.04 -6.60 11.12
N ASP A 148 -16.15 -5.91 11.35
CA ASP A 148 -17.10 -6.26 12.42
C ASP A 148 -17.68 -7.67 12.22
N GLU A 149 -17.98 -8.06 10.99
CA GLU A 149 -18.50 -9.38 10.63
C GLU A 149 -17.44 -10.50 10.76
N LEU A 150 -16.22 -10.25 10.30
CA LEU A 150 -15.22 -11.31 10.12
C LEU A 150 -14.15 -11.34 11.20
N ALA A 151 -13.80 -10.23 11.85
CA ALA A 151 -12.68 -10.21 12.79
C ALA A 151 -12.90 -11.17 13.97
N ASN A 152 -14.13 -11.26 14.49
CA ASN A 152 -14.50 -12.19 15.57
C ASN A 152 -13.55 -12.11 16.79
N GLY A 153 -13.11 -10.90 17.15
CA GLY A 153 -12.18 -10.64 18.25
C GLY A 153 -10.70 -10.91 17.94
N ARG A 154 -10.37 -11.32 16.71
CA ARG A 154 -8.98 -11.43 16.23
C ARG A 154 -8.41 -10.06 15.89
N GLN A 155 -7.08 -9.97 15.86
CA GLN A 155 -6.38 -8.79 15.36
C GLN A 155 -6.62 -8.63 13.85
N ILE A 156 -6.49 -7.40 13.34
CA ILE A 156 -6.60 -7.10 11.91
C ILE A 156 -5.23 -6.75 11.38
N VAL A 157 -4.65 -7.60 10.53
CA VAL A 157 -3.35 -7.33 9.91
C VAL A 157 -3.56 -6.65 8.57
N VAL A 158 -2.98 -5.47 8.39
CA VAL A 158 -2.98 -4.74 7.11
C VAL A 158 -1.66 -5.03 6.40
N MET A 159 -1.73 -5.78 5.29
CA MET A 159 -0.56 -6.16 4.51
C MET A 159 -0.68 -5.82 3.03
N GLY A 160 0.45 -5.84 2.33
CA GLY A 160 0.51 -5.58 0.90
C GLY A 160 1.79 -4.87 0.49
N LYS A 161 1.97 -4.75 -0.83
CA LYS A 161 3.18 -4.16 -1.40
C LYS A 161 3.42 -2.74 -0.90
N ALA A 162 4.68 -2.31 -0.85
CA ALA A 162 4.99 -0.88 -0.74
C ALA A 162 4.19 -0.07 -1.79
N ASN A 163 3.66 1.09 -1.40
CA ASN A 163 2.86 1.98 -2.25
C ASN A 163 1.49 1.44 -2.73
N SER A 164 0.99 0.33 -2.16
CA SER A 164 -0.37 -0.17 -2.45
C SER A 164 -1.50 0.64 -1.80
N GLY A 165 -1.17 1.65 -0.98
CA GLY A 165 -2.17 2.49 -0.33
C GLY A 165 -2.53 2.10 1.11
N LYS A 166 -1.79 1.19 1.76
CA LYS A 166 -2.01 0.77 3.16
C LYS A 166 -2.13 1.94 4.15
N SER A 167 -1.15 2.83 4.16
CA SER A 167 -1.14 3.96 5.11
C SER A 167 -2.30 4.92 4.85
N THR A 168 -2.66 5.15 3.59
CA THR A 168 -3.84 5.94 3.22
C THR A 168 -5.13 5.27 3.69
N LEU A 169 -5.25 3.95 3.53
CA LEU A 169 -6.38 3.17 4.02
C LEU A 169 -6.52 3.28 5.54
N ILE A 170 -5.44 3.03 6.29
CA ILE A 170 -5.42 3.13 7.76
C ILE A 170 -5.82 4.54 8.22
N ASN A 171 -5.27 5.58 7.59
CA ASN A 171 -5.63 6.97 7.89
C ASN A 171 -7.11 7.26 7.65
N ASN A 172 -7.68 6.72 6.57
CA ASN A 172 -9.10 6.88 6.26
C ASN A 172 -10.00 6.14 7.27
N LEU A 173 -9.58 4.96 7.74
CA LEU A 173 -10.30 4.20 8.76
C LEU A 173 -10.34 4.94 10.11
N MET A 174 -9.23 5.57 10.53
CA MET A 174 -9.12 6.25 11.83
C MET A 174 -10.08 7.44 12.03
N SER A 175 -10.56 8.09 10.95
CA SER A 175 -11.57 9.18 10.94
C SER A 175 -11.37 10.41 11.84
N THR A 176 -10.43 10.41 12.79
CA THR A 176 -10.05 11.48 13.70
C THR A 176 -8.52 11.53 13.85
N GLN A 177 -7.94 12.73 13.76
CA GLN A 177 -6.51 12.96 13.92
C GLN A 177 -6.09 12.78 15.39
N VAL A 178 -5.94 11.54 15.86
CA VAL A 178 -5.09 11.26 17.01
C VAL A 178 -4.15 10.12 16.62
N LEU A 179 -3.06 10.52 15.96
CA LEU A 179 -1.82 9.74 15.95
C LEU A 179 -1.29 9.70 17.39
N THR A 180 -1.91 8.92 18.28
CA THR A 180 -1.17 8.28 19.38
C THR A 180 -0.46 7.07 18.78
N ALA A 181 0.43 7.34 17.85
CA ALA A 181 1.42 6.38 17.43
C ALA A 181 2.41 6.30 18.59
N SER A 182 2.37 5.21 19.36
CA SER A 182 3.54 4.73 20.06
C SER A 182 4.58 4.32 19.01
N ARG A 183 5.16 5.33 18.34
CA ARG A 183 6.38 5.20 17.54
C ARG A 183 7.48 4.89 18.53
N TYR A 184 7.64 3.63 18.90
CA TYR A 184 8.89 3.14 19.45
C TYR A 184 9.85 2.98 18.28
N PRO A 185 10.80 3.91 18.05
CA PRO A 185 11.77 3.79 16.98
C PRO A 185 12.84 2.83 17.50
N GLY A 186 12.82 1.56 17.05
CA GLY A 186 13.69 0.54 17.62
C GLY A 186 14.17 -0.54 16.67
N THR A 187 13.33 -1.05 15.77
CA THR A 187 13.74 -2.16 14.90
C THR A 187 13.18 -2.07 13.49
N THR A 188 13.96 -2.51 12.52
CA THR A 188 13.72 -2.43 11.08
C THR A 188 12.57 -3.35 10.58
N LEU A 189 11.71 -3.85 11.48
CA LEU A 189 10.63 -4.82 11.26
C LEU A 189 9.39 -4.50 12.16
N ASP A 190 9.11 -3.22 12.40
CA ASP A 190 8.12 -2.85 13.43
C ASP A 190 6.70 -2.85 12.86
N PHE A 191 5.97 -3.90 13.22
CA PHE A 191 4.51 -3.99 13.11
C PHE A 191 3.93 -3.00 14.12
N ASN A 192 3.07 -2.09 13.67
CA ASN A 192 2.51 -1.05 14.54
C ASN A 192 1.08 -1.39 14.90
N GLU A 193 0.79 -1.43 16.20
CA GLU A 193 -0.57 -1.66 16.70
C GLU A 193 -1.32 -0.33 16.81
N LEU A 194 -2.57 -0.33 16.35
CA LEU A 194 -3.47 0.82 16.32
C LEU A 194 -4.87 0.37 16.74
N GLU A 195 -5.54 1.12 17.60
CA GLU A 195 -6.93 0.86 17.97
C GLU A 195 -7.86 1.72 17.11
N ILE A 196 -8.76 1.07 16.36
CA ILE A 196 -9.73 1.73 15.48
C ILE A 196 -11.09 1.09 15.71
N ASP A 197 -12.07 1.89 16.13
CA ASP A 197 -13.47 1.47 16.36
C ASP A 197 -13.60 0.21 17.24
N GLY A 198 -12.72 0.05 18.23
CA GLY A 198 -12.74 -1.08 19.18
C GLY A 198 -12.00 -2.34 18.69
N HIS A 199 -11.30 -2.26 17.56
CA HIS A 199 -10.47 -3.34 17.05
C HIS A 199 -8.99 -2.97 16.99
N THR A 200 -8.12 -3.95 17.23
CA THR A 200 -6.67 -3.82 17.11
C THR A 200 -6.21 -4.08 15.67
N TYR A 201 -5.78 -3.04 14.98
CA TYR A 201 -5.14 -3.09 13.67
C TYR A 201 -3.63 -3.17 13.81
N ILE A 202 -3.00 -3.98 12.96
CA ILE A 202 -1.57 -4.18 12.89
C ILE A 202 -1.08 -3.71 11.51
N ASP A 203 -0.46 -2.54 11.47
CA ASP A 203 0.18 -2.00 10.25
C ASP A 203 1.52 -2.72 10.03
N THR A 204 1.67 -3.35 8.87
CA THR A 204 2.88 -4.09 8.52
C THR A 204 3.77 -3.27 7.59
N PRO A 205 5.11 -3.46 7.66
CA PRO A 205 6.01 -2.89 6.66
C PRO A 205 5.57 -3.25 5.24
N GLY A 206 5.70 -2.30 4.30
CA GLY A 206 5.38 -2.56 2.91
C GLY A 206 6.26 -3.68 2.35
N ILE A 207 5.63 -4.71 1.81
CA ILE A 207 6.34 -5.86 1.24
C ILE A 207 6.95 -5.42 -0.11
N GLU A 208 8.25 -5.61 -0.30
CA GLU A 208 8.90 -5.33 -1.57
C GLU A 208 8.85 -6.56 -2.46
N ILE A 209 8.28 -6.40 -3.66
CA ILE A 209 8.16 -7.48 -4.63
C ILE A 209 9.02 -7.07 -5.83
N GLY A 210 10.10 -7.82 -6.06
CA GLY A 210 11.16 -7.49 -7.03
C GLY A 210 10.77 -7.50 -8.51
N ASN A 211 9.48 -7.64 -8.83
CA ASN A 211 8.99 -7.79 -10.21
C ASN A 211 8.22 -6.57 -10.73
N SER A 212 8.38 -5.40 -10.10
CA SER A 212 7.67 -4.20 -10.51
C SER A 212 8.53 -3.33 -11.42
N MET A 213 7.97 -2.95 -12.58
CA MET A 213 8.59 -1.97 -13.47
C MET A 213 8.94 -0.66 -12.74
N LEU A 214 8.18 -0.29 -11.70
CA LEU A 214 8.46 0.89 -10.88
C LEU A 214 9.79 0.83 -10.14
N MET A 215 10.38 -0.35 -9.95
CA MET A 215 11.70 -0.49 -9.31
C MET A 215 12.85 -0.27 -10.30
N GLU A 216 12.60 -0.44 -11.60
CA GLU A 216 13.60 -0.27 -12.67
C GLU A 216 13.67 1.17 -13.20
N VAL A 217 12.71 2.00 -12.80
CA VAL A 217 12.54 3.36 -13.30
C VAL A 217 13.20 4.37 -12.34
N SER A 218 13.81 5.41 -12.91
CA SER A 218 14.41 6.49 -12.11
C SER A 218 13.35 7.22 -11.28
N GLU A 219 13.71 7.71 -10.08
CA GLU A 219 12.76 8.43 -9.22
C GLU A 219 12.10 9.64 -9.91
N ALA A 220 12.82 10.27 -10.85
CA ALA A 220 12.33 11.43 -11.59
C ALA A 220 11.17 11.07 -12.52
N ASP A 221 11.20 9.86 -13.09
CA ASP A 221 10.25 9.39 -14.10
C ASP A 221 9.03 8.71 -13.47
N LEU A 222 9.10 8.28 -12.21
CA LEU A 222 7.97 7.68 -11.49
C LEU A 222 6.72 8.57 -11.49
N LYS A 223 6.90 9.90 -11.43
CA LYS A 223 5.79 10.87 -11.48
C LYS A 223 5.09 10.91 -12.84
N THR A 224 5.79 10.52 -13.89
CA THR A 224 5.25 10.45 -15.25
C THR A 224 4.56 9.12 -15.50
N ILE A 225 5.11 8.03 -14.95
CA ILE A 225 4.55 6.68 -15.12
C ILE A 225 3.34 6.44 -14.22
N MET A 226 3.40 6.88 -12.96
CA MET A 226 2.29 6.65 -12.05
C MET A 226 1.20 7.72 -12.21
N PRO A 227 -0.04 7.31 -12.53
CA PRO A 227 -1.13 8.26 -12.62
C PRO A 227 -1.46 8.82 -11.24
N SER A 228 -1.58 10.15 -11.16
CA SER A 228 -2.09 10.86 -9.98
C SER A 228 -3.55 11.27 -10.13
N LYS A 229 -4.14 11.02 -11.31
CA LYS A 229 -5.52 11.35 -11.67
C LYS A 229 -6.09 10.24 -12.55
N ASN A 230 -7.41 10.24 -12.67
CA ASN A 230 -8.14 9.33 -13.54
C ASN A 230 -7.51 9.23 -14.95
N VAL A 231 -7.16 8.00 -15.35
CA VAL A 231 -6.61 7.71 -16.67
C VAL A 231 -7.73 7.85 -17.70
N LYS A 232 -7.56 8.79 -18.63
CA LYS A 232 -8.54 9.02 -19.69
C LYS A 232 -8.24 8.08 -20.87
N PRO A 233 -9.24 7.33 -21.38
CA PRO A 233 -9.07 6.55 -22.59
C PRO A 233 -8.64 7.43 -23.76
N GLN A 234 -7.57 7.05 -24.45
CA GLN A 234 -7.12 7.67 -25.68
C GLN A 234 -7.30 6.70 -26.84
N VAL A 235 -7.90 7.18 -27.93
CA VAL A 235 -8.20 6.37 -29.11
C VAL A 235 -7.22 6.74 -30.22
N PHE A 236 -6.50 5.74 -30.72
CA PHE A 236 -5.58 5.88 -31.84
C PHE A 236 -6.07 5.00 -33.00
N GLN A 237 -6.18 5.58 -34.19
CA GLN A 237 -6.47 4.81 -35.40
C GLN A 237 -5.15 4.41 -36.05
N LEU A 238 -4.83 3.13 -35.99
CA LEU A 238 -3.63 2.59 -36.62
C LEU A 238 -3.90 2.21 -38.09
N ARG A 239 -2.94 2.50 -38.95
CA ARG A 239 -2.83 1.99 -40.32
C ARG A 239 -1.64 1.02 -40.33
N GLY A 240 -1.63 0.02 -41.21
CA GLY A 240 -0.58 -1.02 -41.23
C GLY A 240 0.84 -0.43 -41.17
N GLU A 241 1.79 -1.21 -40.64
CA GLU A 241 3.21 -0.82 -40.48
C GLU A 241 3.45 0.35 -39.49
N GLN A 242 2.66 0.45 -38.42
CA GLN A 242 2.88 1.43 -37.36
C GLN A 242 3.32 0.77 -36.04
N SER A 243 4.11 1.50 -35.25
CA SER A 243 4.52 1.12 -33.89
C SER A 243 3.97 2.12 -32.88
N PHE A 244 3.59 1.62 -31.70
CA PHE A 244 3.11 2.43 -30.59
C PHE A 244 4.08 2.29 -29.41
N PHE A 245 4.63 3.41 -28.96
CA PHE A 245 5.52 3.46 -27.81
C PHE A 245 4.82 4.19 -26.67
N ILE A 246 4.80 3.56 -25.50
CA ILE A 246 4.31 4.15 -24.26
C ILE A 246 5.55 4.39 -23.40
N GLY A 247 6.05 5.62 -23.41
CA GLY A 247 7.32 5.98 -22.77
C GLY A 247 8.55 5.76 -23.66
N GLY A 248 9.68 5.45 -23.02
CA GLY A 248 11.00 5.20 -23.61
C GLY A 248 12.10 5.07 -22.55
N PHE A 249 11.74 4.47 -21.41
CA PHE A 249 12.59 4.28 -20.22
C PHE A 249 13.47 3.05 -20.37
#